data_AF-A0A6A6D1I9-F1
#
_entry.id   AF-A0A6A6D1I9-F1
#
_cell.length_a   1.000
_cell.length_b   1.000
_cell.length_c   1.000
_cell.angle_alpha   90.00
_cell.angle_beta   90.00
_cell.angle_gamma   90.00
#
_symmetry.space_group_name_H-M   'P 1'
#
loop_
_entity.id
_entity.type
_entity.pdbx_description
1 polymer ?
#
loop_
_entity_poly.entity_id
_entity_poly.type
_entity_poly.pdbx_seq_one_letter_code
_entity_poly.pdbx_strand_id
1 'polypeptide(L)'
;MPFRLFLTQTAPPTQSRTTDCEADSERAIMPVTLSAGLALAVPVKSDLLGERLEAYSIVVPVLRALRRCHRFGKGPKVHVTKLPAEIELIIEGLIIRDRQERYRDLSRWKDAFRHYEGHCSPMDHINASPLHDRAEDIDQCKSCREAEWKDPAACENRCEDGNADQCWTCSQKCDPGNCMRTCRAQINEHVNDMVLQWEPGVDLDGDCESWEKMIDQKGDFAKYQKVLRQHFGLDVFLSSTRIARQDHATWPRHLNHDWRDKQSLKTTLCYLTLAGQFADSKTYEESEMEADCGGGVFDMAQAIPIKPLKRKGDAKASNRFRRAMNILGLEVYLHPSQRSSLVLPDHEDDDNVEDPKENCIAGKSWARSANWPRLVLLVKCGFGG
;
A
#
# COMPACT_ATOMS: atom_id res chain seq x y z
N MET A 1 -33.62 35.99 85.87
CA MET A 1 -33.23 34.75 85.17
C MET A 1 -33.29 35.00 83.66
N PRO A 2 -32.38 34.43 82.85
CA PRO A 2 -31.28 35.22 82.29
C PRO A 2 -31.34 35.47 80.77
N PHE A 3 -30.53 36.44 80.34
CA PHE A 3 -30.28 36.87 78.97
C PHE A 3 -29.87 35.72 78.03
N ARG A 4 -30.46 35.70 76.82
CA ARG A 4 -30.05 34.88 75.67
C ARG A 4 -29.90 35.76 74.41
N LEU A 5 -28.65 35.83 73.93
CA LEU A 5 -28.12 35.67 72.56
C LEU A 5 -29.01 35.94 71.33
N PHE A 6 -28.46 36.67 70.34
CA PHE A 6 -28.34 36.32 68.90
C PHE A 6 -27.24 37.21 68.26
N LEU A 7 -26.06 36.65 67.94
CA LEU A 7 -25.55 36.18 66.63
C LEU A 7 -24.98 37.28 65.69
N THR A 8 -23.65 37.26 65.53
CA THR A 8 -22.93 37.76 64.34
C THR A 8 -21.93 36.69 63.86
N GLN A 9 -21.74 36.71 62.54
CA GLN A 9 -21.13 35.72 61.66
C GLN A 9 -19.63 35.54 61.82
N THR A 10 -19.14 34.33 61.55
CA THR A 10 -17.83 34.08 60.92
C THR A 10 -17.94 32.91 59.94
N ALA A 11 -17.43 33.10 58.73
CA ALA A 11 -17.34 32.11 57.66
C ALA A 11 -16.19 31.12 57.90
N PRO A 12 -16.28 29.85 57.43
CA PRO A 12 -15.15 28.94 57.40
C PRO A 12 -14.35 29.01 56.07
N PRO A 13 -13.10 28.51 56.07
CA PRO A 13 -12.10 28.81 55.06
C PRO A 13 -12.12 27.87 53.84
N THR A 14 -11.58 28.43 52.76
CA THR A 14 -11.24 27.83 51.47
C THR A 14 -10.40 26.56 51.61
N GLN A 15 -10.90 25.43 51.09
CA GLN A 15 -10.12 24.21 50.91
C GLN A 15 -9.44 24.24 49.53
N SER A 16 -8.11 24.35 49.52
CA SER A 16 -7.27 24.10 48.34
C SER A 16 -7.22 22.58 48.09
N ARG A 17 -7.84 22.14 47.01
CA ARG A 17 -7.85 20.75 46.55
C ARG A 17 -6.67 20.58 45.57
N THR A 18 -5.53 20.11 46.08
CA THR A 18 -4.45 19.57 45.24
C THR A 18 -4.86 18.18 44.78
N THR A 19 -5.14 18.05 43.49
CA THR A 19 -5.34 16.78 42.81
C THR A 19 -3.97 16.25 42.38
N ASP A 20 -3.39 15.37 43.20
CA ASP A 20 -2.32 14.50 42.76
C ASP A 20 -2.92 13.45 41.82
N CYS A 21 -2.60 13.57 40.54
CA CYS A 21 -2.92 12.60 39.49
C CYS A 21 -1.62 12.26 38.75
N GLU A 22 -0.63 11.74 39.47
CA GLU A 22 0.46 10.99 38.86
C GLU A 22 -0.07 9.58 38.56
N ALA A 23 -0.81 9.48 37.45
CA ALA A 23 -0.94 8.21 36.76
C ALA A 23 0.33 8.04 35.93
N ASP A 24 1.34 7.40 36.54
CA ASP A 24 2.48 6.82 35.83
C ASP A 24 1.96 5.76 34.86
N SER A 25 1.50 6.22 33.71
CA SER A 25 1.31 5.39 32.53
C SER A 25 2.71 5.01 32.07
N GLU A 26 3.23 3.90 32.58
CA GLU A 26 4.39 3.19 32.02
C GLU A 26 4.17 3.04 30.51
N ARG A 27 4.70 3.98 29.72
CA ARG A 27 4.77 3.85 28.27
C ARG A 27 5.73 2.69 28.03
N ALA A 28 5.19 1.52 27.72
CA ALA A 28 5.98 0.39 27.29
C ALA A 28 6.86 0.84 26.12
N ILE A 29 8.16 0.95 26.36
CA ILE A 29 9.15 1.27 25.34
C ILE A 29 9.16 0.09 24.37
N MET A 30 8.73 0.33 23.13
CA MET A 30 8.73 -0.71 22.10
C MET A 30 10.08 -0.71 21.40
N PRO A 31 10.82 -1.84 21.40
CA PRO A 31 12.16 -1.87 20.83
C PRO A 31 12.11 -1.65 19.31
N VAL A 32 13.06 -0.85 18.81
CA VAL A 32 13.32 -0.72 17.37
C VAL A 32 13.92 -2.01 16.83
N THR A 33 13.38 -2.45 15.70
CA THR A 33 13.85 -3.64 14.98
C THR A 33 14.47 -3.24 13.64
N LEU A 34 15.67 -3.76 13.37
CA LEU A 34 16.34 -3.61 12.08
C LEU A 34 16.48 -4.99 11.45
N SER A 35 15.81 -5.17 10.32
CA SER A 35 15.92 -6.36 9.49
C SER A 35 16.59 -6.00 8.18
N ALA A 36 17.63 -6.76 7.83
CA ALA A 36 18.29 -6.63 6.53
C ALA A 36 18.53 -8.01 5.94
N GLY A 37 18.30 -8.15 4.64
CA GLY A 37 18.50 -9.42 3.95
C GLY A 37 18.83 -9.24 2.49
N LEU A 38 19.73 -10.10 2.01
CA LEU A 38 20.10 -10.17 0.60
C LEU A 38 19.20 -11.20 -0.09
N ALA A 39 18.39 -10.76 -1.05
CA ALA A 39 17.46 -11.62 -1.74
C ALA A 39 17.51 -11.47 -3.26
N LEU A 40 17.28 -12.57 -3.98
CA LEU A 40 16.87 -12.49 -5.37
C LEU A 40 15.38 -12.10 -5.37
N ALA A 41 15.07 -10.93 -5.90
CA ALA A 41 13.78 -10.30 -5.71
C ALA A 41 13.17 -9.78 -7.02
N VAL A 42 11.84 -9.63 -7.05
CA VAL A 42 11.06 -8.94 -8.10
C VAL A 42 10.09 -7.99 -7.41
N PRO A 43 10.14 -6.67 -7.70
CA PRO A 43 9.22 -5.71 -7.13
C PRO A 43 7.86 -5.83 -7.83
N VAL A 44 6.80 -5.84 -7.03
CA VAL A 44 5.41 -5.95 -7.51
C VAL A 44 4.53 -4.96 -6.76
N LYS A 45 3.35 -4.67 -7.29
CA LYS A 45 2.39 -3.77 -6.63
C LYS A 45 1.71 -4.53 -5.48
N SER A 46 1.74 -3.97 -4.26
CA SER A 46 1.31 -4.62 -3.03
C SER A 46 -0.19 -4.96 -3.01
N ASP A 47 -1.04 -3.98 -3.33
CA ASP A 47 -2.50 -4.13 -3.46
C ASP A 47 -2.87 -5.21 -4.48
N LEU A 48 -2.24 -5.16 -5.65
CA LEU A 48 -2.47 -6.13 -6.71
C LEU A 48 -2.01 -7.54 -6.31
N LEU A 49 -0.87 -7.67 -5.64
CA LEU A 49 -0.41 -8.97 -5.14
C LEU A 49 -1.42 -9.58 -4.16
N GLY A 50 -1.90 -8.78 -3.20
CA GLY A 50 -2.91 -9.22 -2.23
C GLY A 50 -4.20 -9.66 -2.90
N GLU A 51 -4.75 -8.82 -3.79
CA GLU A 51 -5.95 -9.14 -4.59
C GLU A 51 -5.80 -10.45 -5.34
N ARG A 52 -4.68 -10.62 -6.05
CA ARG A 52 -4.43 -11.79 -6.91
C ARG A 52 -4.21 -13.06 -6.08
N LEU A 53 -3.56 -12.96 -4.93
CA LEU A 53 -3.39 -14.08 -4.01
C LEU A 53 -4.70 -14.49 -3.34
N GLU A 54 -5.55 -13.52 -2.99
CA GLU A 54 -6.88 -13.79 -2.44
C GLU A 54 -7.75 -14.52 -3.47
N ALA A 55 -7.86 -13.97 -4.69
CA ALA A 55 -8.58 -14.62 -5.78
C ALA A 55 -8.04 -16.02 -6.09
N TYR A 56 -6.71 -16.18 -6.13
CA TYR A 56 -6.07 -17.47 -6.37
C TYR A 56 -6.36 -18.47 -5.25
N SER A 57 -6.31 -18.05 -3.98
CA SER A 57 -6.55 -18.92 -2.82
C SER A 57 -7.94 -19.57 -2.86
N ILE A 58 -8.94 -18.89 -3.43
CA ILE A 58 -10.30 -19.38 -3.57
C ILE A 58 -10.41 -20.46 -4.65
N VAL A 59 -9.63 -20.36 -5.74
CA VAL A 59 -9.66 -21.36 -6.82
C VAL A 59 -8.77 -22.56 -6.55
N VAL A 60 -7.80 -22.46 -5.63
CA VAL A 60 -6.88 -23.57 -5.29
C VAL A 60 -7.59 -24.92 -5.06
N PRO A 61 -8.70 -25.01 -4.30
CA PRO A 61 -9.44 -26.27 -4.15
C PRO A 61 -9.96 -26.84 -5.48
N VAL A 62 -10.47 -25.98 -6.36
CA VAL A 62 -10.97 -26.36 -7.70
C VAL A 62 -9.83 -26.86 -8.58
N LEU A 63 -8.69 -26.16 -8.60
CA LEU A 63 -7.50 -26.59 -9.33
C LEU A 63 -6.97 -27.94 -8.81
N ARG A 64 -7.01 -28.16 -7.49
CA ARG A 64 -6.64 -29.45 -6.89
C ARG A 64 -7.61 -30.56 -7.26
N ALA A 65 -8.91 -30.29 -7.31
CA ALA A 65 -9.92 -31.24 -7.76
C ALA A 65 -9.71 -31.62 -9.23
N LEU A 66 -9.52 -30.63 -10.11
CA LEU A 66 -9.19 -30.85 -11.53
C LEU A 66 -7.98 -31.79 -11.70
N ARG A 67 -6.86 -31.45 -11.04
CA ARG A 67 -5.63 -32.28 -11.02
C ARG A 67 -5.87 -33.70 -10.55
N ARG A 68 -6.74 -33.90 -9.55
CA ARG A 68 -7.06 -35.23 -9.02
C ARG A 68 -7.93 -36.03 -9.99
N CYS A 69 -8.99 -35.44 -10.52
CA CYS A 69 -9.90 -36.09 -11.45
C CYS A 69 -9.17 -36.65 -12.69
N HIS A 70 -8.13 -35.98 -13.18
CA HIS A 70 -7.36 -36.44 -14.34
C HIS A 70 -6.23 -37.43 -14.03
N ARG A 71 -5.78 -37.54 -12.76
CA ARG A 71 -4.65 -38.42 -12.39
C ARG A 71 -5.06 -39.83 -11.96
N PHE A 72 -6.31 -40.04 -11.53
CA PHE A 72 -6.74 -41.29 -10.87
C PHE A 72 -7.51 -42.28 -11.75
N GLY A 73 -7.19 -42.35 -13.04
CA GLY A 73 -7.57 -43.47 -13.89
C GLY A 73 -6.45 -44.52 -13.98
N LYS A 74 -6.54 -45.63 -13.22
CA LYS A 74 -5.70 -46.83 -13.41
C LYS A 74 -6.60 -48.07 -13.56
N GLY A 75 -6.49 -48.76 -14.69
CA GLY A 75 -7.19 -50.03 -14.94
C GLY A 75 -7.59 -50.23 -16.41
N PRO A 76 -7.85 -51.48 -16.83
CA PRO A 76 -8.20 -51.83 -18.22
C PRO A 76 -9.56 -51.30 -18.69
N LYS A 77 -10.38 -50.74 -17.78
CA LYS A 77 -11.72 -50.17 -18.05
C LYS A 77 -11.80 -48.66 -17.80
N VAL A 78 -10.66 -47.98 -17.70
CA VAL A 78 -10.65 -46.52 -17.54
C VAL A 78 -10.85 -45.89 -18.91
N HIS A 79 -12.10 -45.50 -19.19
CA HIS A 79 -12.48 -44.81 -20.43
C HIS A 79 -12.35 -43.28 -20.31
N VAL A 80 -12.08 -42.75 -19.12
CA VAL A 80 -11.76 -41.33 -18.93
C VAL A 80 -10.30 -41.12 -19.35
N THR A 81 -10.11 -40.69 -20.59
CA THR A 81 -8.81 -40.31 -21.13
C THR A 81 -8.19 -39.22 -20.25
N LYS A 82 -6.94 -39.43 -19.82
CA LYS A 82 -6.16 -38.37 -19.17
C LYS A 82 -6.13 -37.17 -20.09
N LEU A 83 -6.52 -35.99 -19.60
CA LEU A 83 -6.29 -34.77 -20.37
C LEU A 83 -4.78 -34.59 -20.56
N PRO A 84 -4.32 -34.17 -21.75
CA PRO A 84 -2.96 -33.69 -21.92
C PRO A 84 -2.67 -32.56 -20.92
N ALA A 85 -1.45 -32.50 -20.42
CA ALA A 85 -1.06 -31.52 -19.40
C ALA A 85 -1.25 -30.08 -19.90
N GLU A 86 -1.12 -29.86 -21.20
CA GLU A 86 -1.32 -28.59 -21.87
C GLU A 86 -2.78 -28.12 -21.74
N ILE A 87 -3.74 -29.02 -21.93
CA ILE A 87 -5.17 -28.72 -21.80
C ILE A 87 -5.52 -28.44 -20.34
N GLU A 88 -4.96 -29.19 -19.40
CA GLU A 88 -5.11 -28.94 -17.97
C GLU A 88 -4.65 -27.52 -17.61
N LEU A 89 -3.45 -27.13 -18.05
CA LEU A 89 -2.91 -25.78 -17.82
C LEU A 89 -3.76 -24.67 -18.43
N ILE A 90 -4.36 -24.89 -19.60
CA ILE A 90 -5.29 -23.93 -20.23
C ILE A 90 -6.54 -23.76 -19.38
N ILE A 91 -7.15 -24.87 -18.91
CA ILE A 91 -8.33 -24.84 -18.06
C ILE A 91 -8.03 -24.13 -16.74
N GLU A 92 -6.88 -24.43 -16.11
CA GLU A 92 -6.44 -23.74 -14.90
C GLU A 92 -6.31 -22.23 -15.14
N GLY A 93 -5.68 -21.83 -16.24
CA GLY A 93 -5.54 -20.42 -16.62
C GLY A 93 -6.87 -19.71 -16.86
N LEU A 94 -7.88 -20.40 -17.40
CA LEU A 94 -9.23 -19.86 -17.57
C LEU A 94 -9.94 -19.67 -16.23
N ILE A 95 -9.89 -20.67 -15.34
CA ILE A 95 -10.50 -20.60 -14.00
C ILE A 95 -9.89 -19.46 -13.18
N ILE A 96 -8.57 -19.33 -13.22
CA ILE A 96 -7.85 -18.29 -12.48
C ILE A 96 -8.23 -16.90 -13.00
N ARG A 97 -8.23 -16.70 -14.31
CA ARG A 97 -8.59 -15.43 -14.95
C ARG A 97 -10.04 -15.02 -14.69
N ASP A 98 -10.99 -15.94 -14.87
CA ASP A 98 -12.41 -15.68 -14.56
C ASP A 98 -12.58 -15.23 -13.10
N ARG A 99 -11.88 -15.89 -12.15
CA ARG A 99 -11.95 -15.46 -10.75
C ARG A 99 -11.32 -14.08 -10.53
N GLN A 100 -10.17 -13.81 -11.14
CA GLN A 100 -9.48 -12.53 -11.04
C GLN A 100 -10.33 -11.38 -11.61
N GLU A 101 -11.02 -11.60 -12.73
CA GLU A 101 -11.91 -10.59 -13.33
C GLU A 101 -13.11 -10.29 -12.43
N ARG A 102 -13.75 -11.32 -11.85
CA ARG A 102 -14.87 -11.12 -10.91
C ARG A 102 -14.45 -10.44 -9.61
N TYR A 103 -13.19 -10.59 -9.19
CA TYR A 103 -12.68 -9.97 -7.96
C TYR A 103 -12.16 -8.56 -8.15
N ARG A 104 -11.89 -8.13 -9.38
CA ARG A 104 -11.26 -6.83 -9.68
C ARG A 104 -12.01 -5.67 -9.03
N ASP A 105 -13.34 -5.70 -9.09
CA ASP A 105 -14.19 -4.59 -8.63
C ASP A 105 -14.66 -4.76 -7.17
N LEU A 106 -14.43 -5.92 -6.57
CA LEU A 106 -14.81 -6.24 -5.18
C LEU A 106 -13.60 -6.23 -4.23
N SER A 107 -12.42 -5.86 -4.74
CA SER A 107 -11.17 -5.98 -4.00
C SER A 107 -10.98 -4.83 -3.02
N ARG A 108 -11.22 -5.12 -1.73
CA ARG A 108 -10.88 -4.20 -0.63
C ARG A 108 -9.38 -3.83 -0.56
N TRP A 109 -8.49 -4.59 -1.22
CA TRP A 109 -7.05 -4.30 -1.23
C TRP A 109 -6.73 -2.96 -1.86
N LYS A 110 -7.39 -2.66 -2.98
CA LYS A 110 -7.14 -1.43 -3.72
C LYS A 110 -7.57 -0.22 -2.91
N ASP A 111 -8.74 -0.31 -2.27
CA ASP A 111 -9.25 0.78 -1.42
C ASP A 111 -8.42 0.92 -0.15
N ALA A 112 -8.12 -0.16 0.58
CA ALA A 112 -7.28 -0.08 1.78
C ALA A 112 -5.89 0.50 1.48
N PHE A 113 -5.26 0.08 0.38
CA PHE A 113 -3.98 0.64 -0.04
C PHE A 113 -4.09 2.11 -0.47
N ARG A 114 -5.18 2.49 -1.17
CA ARG A 114 -5.45 3.88 -1.54
C ARG A 114 -5.53 4.78 -0.30
N HIS A 115 -6.23 4.35 0.75
CA HIS A 115 -6.30 5.09 2.01
C HIS A 115 -4.93 5.17 2.68
N TYR A 116 -4.22 4.05 2.75
CA TYR A 116 -2.89 3.97 3.35
C TYR A 116 -1.84 4.87 2.65
N GLU A 117 -1.91 5.05 1.34
CA GLU A 117 -1.05 5.98 0.59
C GLU A 117 -1.51 7.45 0.65
N GLY A 118 -2.58 7.74 1.38
CA GLY A 118 -3.18 9.07 1.46
C GLY A 118 -3.86 9.51 0.16
N HIS A 119 -4.22 8.57 -0.72
CA HIS A 119 -4.94 8.86 -1.96
C HIS A 119 -6.46 8.98 -1.75
N CYS A 120 -6.96 8.79 -0.53
CA CYS A 120 -8.37 8.97 -0.17
C CYS A 120 -8.74 10.45 -0.02
N SER A 121 -9.92 10.81 -0.52
CA SER A 121 -10.57 12.10 -0.25
C SER A 121 -11.43 12.01 1.00
N PRO A 122 -11.71 13.12 1.70
CA PRO A 122 -12.69 13.14 2.78
C PRO A 122 -14.06 12.60 2.35
N MET A 123 -14.45 12.84 1.08
CA MET A 123 -15.66 12.26 0.48
C MET A 123 -15.71 10.74 0.56
N ASP A 124 -14.55 10.06 0.51
CA ASP A 124 -14.49 8.60 0.64
C ASP A 124 -14.83 8.12 2.07
N HIS A 125 -14.77 9.03 3.06
CA HIS A 125 -15.09 8.77 4.47
C HIS A 125 -16.44 9.34 4.90
N ILE A 126 -17.17 10.01 4.01
CA ILE A 126 -18.37 10.76 4.36
C ILE A 126 -19.48 9.91 4.94
N ASN A 127 -19.68 8.69 4.43
CA ASN A 127 -20.73 7.79 4.95
C ASN A 127 -20.46 7.35 6.41
N ALA A 128 -19.24 7.54 6.91
CA ALA A 128 -18.86 7.29 8.29
C ALA A 128 -18.74 8.58 9.13
N SER A 129 -19.04 9.75 8.54
CA SER A 129 -18.77 11.06 9.13
C SER A 129 -20.05 11.88 9.30
N PRO A 130 -20.15 12.72 10.33
CA PRO A 130 -21.18 13.77 10.43
C PRO A 130 -21.21 14.74 9.23
N LEU A 131 -20.22 14.66 8.31
CA LEU A 131 -20.18 15.42 7.06
C LEU A 131 -21.26 15.02 6.07
N HIS A 132 -21.85 13.82 6.19
CA HIS A 132 -22.85 13.34 5.23
C HIS A 132 -23.98 14.34 5.01
N ASP A 133 -24.59 14.80 6.09
CA ASP A 133 -25.72 15.74 6.03
C ASP A 133 -25.35 17.09 5.38
N ARG A 134 -24.08 17.52 5.50
CA ARG A 134 -23.61 18.78 4.89
C ARG A 134 -23.11 18.60 3.45
N ALA A 135 -22.69 17.40 3.10
CA ALA A 135 -22.24 17.11 1.75
C ALA A 135 -23.42 16.97 0.78
N GLU A 136 -24.61 16.62 1.28
CA GLU A 136 -25.86 16.70 0.52
C GLU A 136 -26.18 18.13 0.05
N ASP A 137 -25.73 19.16 0.79
CA ASP A 137 -25.90 20.57 0.44
C ASP A 137 -24.87 21.07 -0.58
N ILE A 138 -23.86 20.26 -0.95
CA ILE A 138 -22.84 20.68 -1.92
C ILE A 138 -23.47 20.75 -3.30
N ASP A 139 -23.47 21.97 -3.83
CA ASP A 139 -24.12 22.32 -5.09
C ASP A 139 -23.61 21.40 -6.20
N GLN A 140 -24.55 20.63 -6.73
CA GLN A 140 -24.29 19.64 -7.75
C GLN A 140 -23.63 20.28 -8.97
N CYS A 141 -22.58 19.66 -9.52
CA CYS A 141 -21.93 20.15 -10.73
C CYS A 141 -22.95 20.36 -11.86
N LYS A 142 -23.16 21.63 -12.23
CA LYS A 142 -24.18 22.04 -13.20
C LYS A 142 -23.88 21.57 -14.63
N SER A 143 -22.61 21.27 -14.91
CA SER A 143 -22.15 20.88 -16.24
C SER A 143 -22.22 19.38 -16.52
N CYS A 144 -22.24 18.52 -15.51
CA CYS A 144 -22.20 17.07 -15.70
C CYS A 144 -23.48 16.43 -15.19
N ARG A 145 -23.97 15.38 -15.86
CA ARG A 145 -25.08 14.58 -15.35
C ARG A 145 -24.61 13.73 -14.18
N GLU A 146 -25.51 13.40 -13.25
CA GLU A 146 -25.21 12.61 -12.05
C GLU A 146 -24.47 11.28 -12.35
N ALA A 147 -24.80 10.63 -13.47
CA ALA A 147 -24.11 9.41 -13.92
C ALA A 147 -22.65 9.65 -14.35
N GLU A 148 -22.35 10.81 -14.94
CA GLU A 148 -21.01 11.19 -15.41
C GLU A 148 -20.10 11.59 -14.25
N TRP A 149 -20.65 11.89 -13.07
CA TRP A 149 -19.83 12.23 -11.90
C TRP A 149 -19.09 11.04 -11.32
N LYS A 150 -19.65 9.83 -11.49
CA LYS A 150 -19.04 8.58 -11.03
C LYS A 150 -17.86 8.16 -11.90
N ASP A 151 -17.81 8.66 -13.14
CA ASP A 151 -16.71 8.43 -14.07
C ASP A 151 -15.97 9.74 -14.37
N PRO A 152 -14.85 10.04 -13.66
CA PRO A 152 -14.04 11.21 -13.93
C PRO A 152 -13.58 11.34 -15.39
N ALA A 153 -13.50 10.22 -16.13
CA ALA A 153 -13.10 10.23 -17.52
C ALA A 153 -14.19 10.80 -18.45
N ALA A 154 -15.45 10.75 -18.03
CA ALA A 154 -16.62 11.24 -18.77
C ALA A 154 -16.98 12.70 -18.45
N CYS A 155 -16.32 13.31 -17.47
CA CYS A 155 -16.59 14.69 -17.05
C CYS A 155 -16.23 15.70 -18.16
N GLU A 156 -17.20 16.51 -18.60
CA GLU A 156 -17.00 17.53 -19.66
C GLU A 156 -15.92 18.56 -19.31
N ASN A 157 -15.77 18.89 -18.02
CA ASN A 157 -14.75 19.84 -17.55
C ASN A 157 -13.33 19.25 -17.49
N ARG A 158 -13.15 17.97 -17.84
CA ARG A 158 -11.82 17.34 -17.85
C ARG A 158 -10.92 18.04 -18.87
N CYS A 159 -9.64 18.18 -18.54
CA CYS A 159 -8.68 18.73 -19.49
C CYS A 159 -8.54 17.79 -20.69
N GLU A 160 -8.65 18.32 -21.91
CA GLU A 160 -8.36 17.60 -23.14
C GLU A 160 -6.85 17.36 -23.29
N ASP A 161 -6.49 16.22 -23.88
CA ASP A 161 -5.10 15.86 -24.16
C ASP A 161 -4.52 16.79 -25.24
N GLY A 162 -3.41 17.46 -24.94
CA GLY A 162 -2.71 18.35 -25.87
C GLY A 162 -3.17 19.81 -25.84
N ASN A 163 -4.12 20.18 -24.98
CA ASN A 163 -4.50 21.58 -24.78
C ASN A 163 -3.37 22.35 -24.03
N ALA A 164 -3.15 23.62 -24.39
CA ALA A 164 -2.16 24.48 -23.73
C ALA A 164 -2.56 24.83 -22.29
N ASP A 165 -3.87 24.91 -22.02
CA ASP A 165 -4.41 25.23 -20.70
C ASP A 165 -4.75 23.97 -19.90
N GLN A 166 -3.83 23.01 -19.82
CA GLN A 166 -4.04 21.84 -18.95
C GLN A 166 -3.84 22.21 -17.48
N CYS A 167 -4.64 21.62 -16.58
CA CYS A 167 -4.34 21.68 -15.15
C CYS A 167 -2.99 21.02 -14.86
N TRP A 168 -2.35 21.40 -13.74
CA TRP A 168 -1.04 20.86 -13.35
C TRP A 168 -0.99 19.33 -13.38
N THR A 169 -2.03 18.65 -12.90
CA THR A 169 -2.11 17.19 -12.89
C THR A 169 -2.13 16.58 -14.30
N CYS A 170 -2.83 17.21 -15.24
CA CYS A 170 -2.88 16.74 -16.62
C CYS A 170 -1.58 17.05 -17.38
N SER A 171 -0.92 18.18 -17.11
CA SER A 171 0.37 18.50 -17.74
C SER A 171 1.49 17.54 -17.31
N GLN A 172 1.37 16.96 -16.11
CA GLN A 172 2.25 15.89 -15.62
C GLN A 172 1.89 14.49 -16.17
N LYS A 173 0.84 14.38 -17.00
CA LYS A 173 0.28 13.11 -17.50
C LYS A 173 -0.09 12.15 -16.35
N CYS A 174 -0.67 12.70 -15.28
CA CYS A 174 -1.20 11.89 -14.18
C CYS A 174 -2.39 11.05 -14.61
N ASP A 175 -2.85 10.18 -13.71
CA ASP A 175 -4.11 9.46 -13.89
C ASP A 175 -5.23 10.45 -14.28
N PRO A 176 -6.01 10.19 -15.34
CA PRO A 176 -7.11 11.04 -15.78
C PRO A 176 -8.11 11.38 -14.66
N GLY A 177 -8.30 10.46 -13.71
CA GLY A 177 -9.14 10.66 -12.54
C GLY A 177 -8.63 11.73 -11.57
N ASN A 178 -7.38 12.16 -11.72
CA ASN A 178 -6.78 13.21 -10.90
C ASN A 178 -6.85 14.60 -11.54
N CYS A 179 -7.52 14.75 -12.68
CA CYS A 179 -7.69 16.05 -13.31
C CYS A 179 -8.42 17.03 -12.36
N MET A 180 -7.74 18.11 -11.97
CA MET A 180 -8.26 19.11 -11.01
C MET A 180 -9.44 19.92 -11.55
N ARG A 181 -9.68 19.89 -12.87
CA ARG A 181 -10.85 20.56 -13.46
C ARG A 181 -12.11 19.70 -13.47
N THR A 182 -12.00 18.42 -13.13
CA THR A 182 -13.20 17.58 -13.05
C THR A 182 -14.10 18.06 -11.93
N CYS A 183 -15.41 17.92 -12.10
CA CYS A 183 -16.37 18.29 -11.07
C CYS A 183 -16.14 17.56 -9.75
N ARG A 184 -15.72 16.28 -9.81
CA ARG A 184 -15.32 15.52 -8.62
C ARG A 184 -14.14 16.17 -7.88
N ALA A 185 -13.13 16.66 -8.60
CA ALA A 185 -11.99 17.32 -7.97
C ALA A 185 -12.39 18.64 -7.30
N GLN A 186 -13.25 19.43 -7.92
CA GLN A 186 -13.77 20.68 -7.34
C GLN A 186 -14.60 20.43 -6.08
N ILE A 187 -15.46 19.40 -6.10
CA ILE A 187 -16.22 18.98 -4.92
C ILE A 187 -15.25 18.52 -3.83
N ASN A 188 -14.27 17.67 -4.16
CA ASN A 188 -13.27 17.20 -3.19
C ASN A 188 -12.48 18.37 -2.57
N GLU A 189 -12.09 19.36 -3.37
CA GLU A 189 -11.41 20.57 -2.89
C GLU A 189 -12.30 21.35 -1.93
N HIS A 190 -13.57 21.59 -2.27
CA HIS A 190 -14.52 22.26 -1.39
C HIS A 190 -14.73 21.51 -0.07
N VAL A 191 -14.85 20.18 -0.14
CA VAL A 191 -15.00 19.32 1.05
C VAL A 191 -13.73 19.36 1.87
N ASN A 192 -12.55 19.28 1.25
CA ASN A 192 -11.26 19.42 1.95
C ASN A 192 -11.22 20.72 2.74
N ASP A 193 -11.60 21.85 2.13
CA ASP A 193 -11.64 23.15 2.80
C ASP A 193 -12.60 23.17 3.99
N MET A 194 -13.75 22.50 3.87
CA MET A 194 -14.69 22.35 4.98
C MET A 194 -14.10 21.50 6.12
N VAL A 195 -13.42 20.39 5.81
CA VAL A 195 -12.86 19.52 6.85
C VAL A 195 -11.64 20.17 7.52
N LEU A 196 -10.84 20.95 6.78
CA LEU A 196 -9.73 21.72 7.37
C LEU A 196 -10.22 22.78 8.38
N GLN A 197 -11.46 23.25 8.26
CA GLN A 197 -12.09 24.17 9.21
C GLN A 197 -12.73 23.47 10.41
N TRP A 198 -12.81 22.14 10.41
CA TRP A 198 -13.40 21.37 11.50
C TRP A 198 -12.45 21.18 12.67
N GLU A 199 -13.02 21.04 13.87
CA GLU A 199 -12.23 20.80 15.07
C GLU A 199 -11.42 19.49 14.93
N PRO A 200 -10.10 19.54 15.19
CA PRO A 200 -9.26 18.35 15.15
C PRO A 200 -9.75 17.35 16.21
N GLY A 201 -10.16 16.16 15.79
CA GLY A 201 -10.61 15.11 16.71
C GLY A 201 -11.43 13.97 16.11
N VAL A 202 -11.94 14.09 14.88
CA VAL A 202 -12.57 12.95 14.19
C VAL A 202 -11.47 12.07 13.60
N ASP A 203 -11.30 10.89 14.17
CA ASP A 203 -10.42 9.86 13.62
C ASP A 203 -11.01 9.31 12.32
N LEU A 204 -10.59 9.90 11.21
CA LEU A 204 -10.92 9.44 9.86
C LEU A 204 -9.93 8.35 9.38
N ASP A 205 -9.01 7.91 10.24
CA ASP A 205 -7.87 7.04 9.90
C ASP A 205 -8.06 5.59 10.31
N GLY A 206 -9.21 5.22 10.88
CA GLY A 206 -9.52 3.83 11.23
C GLY A 206 -9.35 2.84 10.07
N ASP A 207 -9.46 3.29 8.83
CA ASP A 207 -9.21 2.45 7.64
C ASP A 207 -7.73 2.29 7.28
N CYS A 208 -6.83 3.20 7.70
CA CYS A 208 -5.38 3.07 7.48
C CYS A 208 -4.79 1.90 8.29
N GLU A 209 -5.26 1.71 9.53
CA GLU A 209 -4.89 0.57 10.38
C GLU A 209 -5.30 -0.77 9.72
N SER A 210 -6.35 -0.75 8.90
CA SER A 210 -6.80 -1.94 8.17
C SER A 210 -5.74 -2.46 7.19
N TRP A 211 -4.97 -1.56 6.55
CA TRP A 211 -3.95 -1.97 5.58
C TRP A 211 -2.76 -2.64 6.25
N GLU A 212 -2.20 -2.03 7.31
CA GLU A 212 -1.07 -2.58 8.04
C GLU A 212 -1.39 -3.97 8.59
N LYS A 213 -2.60 -4.16 9.11
CA LYS A 213 -3.12 -5.48 9.50
C LYS A 213 -3.23 -6.44 8.33
N MET A 214 -3.74 -6.00 7.18
CA MET A 214 -3.87 -6.83 5.97
C MET A 214 -2.53 -7.31 5.41
N ILE A 215 -1.46 -6.52 5.56
CA ILE A 215 -0.11 -6.87 5.11
C ILE A 215 0.76 -7.52 6.20
N ASP A 216 0.24 -7.69 7.41
CA ASP A 216 0.96 -8.35 8.50
C ASP A 216 1.28 -9.80 8.12
N GLN A 217 2.56 -10.05 7.90
CA GLN A 217 3.10 -11.34 7.46
C GLN A 217 2.99 -12.43 8.52
N LYS A 218 2.81 -12.05 9.79
CA LYS A 218 2.56 -12.98 10.90
C LYS A 218 1.05 -13.15 11.17
N GLY A 219 0.24 -12.15 10.82
CA GLY A 219 -1.21 -12.12 10.97
C GLY A 219 -1.96 -12.45 9.68
N ASP A 220 -2.81 -11.53 9.21
CA ASP A 220 -3.81 -11.78 8.17
C ASP A 220 -3.19 -12.18 6.82
N PHE A 221 -1.96 -11.74 6.54
CA PHE A 221 -1.26 -12.09 5.30
C PHE A 221 -0.64 -13.50 5.33
N ALA A 222 -0.46 -14.11 6.52
CA ALA A 222 0.23 -15.39 6.67
C ALA A 222 -0.38 -16.53 5.82
N LYS A 223 -1.71 -16.51 5.62
CA LYS A 223 -2.40 -17.46 4.73
C LYS A 223 -1.95 -17.33 3.27
N TYR A 224 -1.70 -16.11 2.79
CA TYR A 224 -1.21 -15.86 1.44
C TYR A 224 0.28 -16.18 1.30
N GLN A 225 1.07 -15.92 2.34
CA GLN A 225 2.46 -16.40 2.43
C GLN A 225 2.55 -17.92 2.22
N LYS A 226 1.67 -18.67 2.89
CA LYS A 226 1.59 -20.13 2.74
C LYS A 226 1.27 -20.55 1.30
N VAL A 227 0.36 -19.85 0.64
CA VAL A 227 0.03 -20.08 -0.78
C VAL A 227 1.24 -19.83 -1.68
N LEU A 228 1.95 -18.71 -1.49
CA LEU A 228 3.18 -18.39 -2.24
C LEU A 228 4.24 -19.49 -2.09
N ARG A 229 4.53 -19.89 -0.86
CA ARG A 229 5.50 -20.95 -0.56
C ARG A 229 5.11 -22.28 -1.20
N GLN A 230 3.87 -22.71 -1.02
CA GLN A 230 3.42 -24.03 -1.45
C GLN A 230 3.26 -24.16 -2.98
N HIS A 231 2.74 -23.13 -3.64
CA HIS A 231 2.39 -23.21 -5.05
C HIS A 231 3.48 -22.69 -5.98
N PHE A 232 4.29 -21.73 -5.52
CA PHE A 232 5.29 -21.03 -6.32
C PHE A 232 6.72 -21.21 -5.81
N GLY A 233 6.91 -21.60 -4.54
CA GLY A 233 8.23 -21.72 -3.93
C GLY A 233 8.89 -20.35 -3.73
N LEU A 234 8.08 -19.33 -3.49
CA LEU A 234 8.46 -17.94 -3.28
C LEU A 234 8.01 -17.47 -1.89
N ASP A 235 8.64 -16.42 -1.40
CA ASP A 235 8.21 -15.60 -0.29
C ASP A 235 7.86 -14.19 -0.79
N VAL A 236 7.25 -13.37 0.08
CA VAL A 236 7.14 -11.93 -0.13
C VAL A 236 7.83 -11.20 1.02
N PHE A 237 8.42 -10.05 0.70
CA PHE A 237 8.85 -9.03 1.64
C PHE A 237 7.87 -7.86 1.52
N LEU A 238 7.18 -7.55 2.62
CA LEU A 238 6.27 -6.42 2.75
C LEU A 238 6.81 -5.50 3.84
N SER A 239 7.03 -4.24 3.48
CA SER A 239 7.42 -3.25 4.48
C SER A 239 6.86 -1.88 4.18
N SER A 240 6.26 -1.29 5.20
CA SER A 240 5.90 0.12 5.23
C SER A 240 7.15 0.99 5.12
N THR A 241 7.03 2.10 4.40
CA THR A 241 8.03 3.16 4.37
C THR A 241 7.35 4.50 4.19
N ARG A 242 7.93 5.56 4.75
CA ARG A 242 7.53 6.96 4.52
C ARG A 242 8.25 7.56 3.32
N ILE A 243 7.75 8.71 2.85
CA ILE A 243 8.44 9.51 1.83
C ILE A 243 9.78 10.00 2.40
N ALA A 244 10.89 9.70 1.73
CA ALA A 244 12.16 10.33 2.06
C ALA A 244 12.13 11.81 1.65
N ARG A 245 12.80 12.67 2.41
CA ARG A 245 12.80 14.12 2.15
C ARG A 245 13.26 14.44 0.71
N GLN A 246 14.19 13.66 0.20
CA GLN A 246 14.78 13.76 -1.14
C GLN A 246 13.79 13.35 -2.25
N ASP A 247 12.85 12.46 -1.95
CA ASP A 247 11.89 11.91 -2.91
C ASP A 247 10.57 12.70 -2.94
N HIS A 248 10.41 13.77 -2.14
CA HIS A 248 9.18 14.59 -2.16
C HIS A 248 8.84 15.15 -3.55
N ALA A 249 9.86 15.49 -4.35
CA ALA A 249 9.66 16.03 -5.68
C ALA A 249 9.20 14.96 -6.69
N THR A 250 9.60 13.70 -6.48
CA THR A 250 9.32 12.56 -7.37
C THR A 250 8.16 11.70 -6.90
N TRP A 251 7.67 11.93 -5.67
CA TRP A 251 6.49 11.25 -5.15
C TRP A 251 5.28 11.59 -6.01
N PRO A 252 4.45 10.60 -6.41
CA PRO A 252 3.28 10.85 -7.22
C PRO A 252 2.36 11.81 -6.48
N ARG A 253 2.14 13.02 -6.99
CA ARG A 253 1.17 13.92 -6.36
C ARG A 253 -0.24 13.43 -6.64
N HIS A 254 -1.05 13.43 -5.61
CA HIS A 254 -2.48 13.16 -5.69
C HIS A 254 -3.24 14.40 -5.24
N LEU A 255 -4.40 14.66 -5.86
CA LEU A 255 -5.27 15.79 -5.48
C LEU A 255 -5.77 15.73 -4.02
N ASN A 256 -5.63 14.56 -3.38
CA ASN A 256 -6.09 14.32 -2.02
C ASN A 256 -4.94 14.37 -1.01
N HIS A 257 -3.70 14.61 -1.44
CA HIS A 257 -2.56 14.68 -0.54
C HIS A 257 -2.61 15.90 0.36
N ASP A 258 -3.24 16.99 -0.07
CA ASP A 258 -3.31 18.23 0.72
C ASP A 258 -4.21 18.11 1.96
N TRP A 259 -5.10 17.11 1.98
CA TRP A 259 -5.91 16.76 3.15
C TRP A 259 -5.10 15.99 4.22
N ARG A 260 -3.98 15.37 3.84
CA ARG A 260 -3.14 14.57 4.74
C ARG A 260 -1.94 15.41 5.20
N ASP A 261 -1.49 15.21 6.45
CA ASP A 261 -0.16 15.72 6.81
C ASP A 261 0.87 15.07 5.90
N LYS A 262 1.74 15.86 5.27
CA LYS A 262 2.83 15.37 4.42
C LYS A 262 3.71 14.36 5.14
N GLN A 263 3.81 14.46 6.48
CA GLN A 263 4.56 13.53 7.32
C GLN A 263 3.86 12.17 7.50
N SER A 264 2.56 12.10 7.20
CA SER A 264 1.74 10.88 7.30
C SER A 264 1.75 10.04 6.01
N LEU A 265 2.25 10.58 4.90
CA LEU A 265 2.26 9.87 3.62
C LEU A 265 3.23 8.66 3.69
N LYS A 266 2.66 7.48 3.47
CA LYS A 266 3.33 6.19 3.52
C LYS A 266 3.09 5.42 2.23
N THR A 267 3.90 4.40 1.98
CA THR A 267 3.63 3.36 0.98
C THR A 267 4.16 2.03 1.50
N THR A 268 3.91 0.95 0.76
CA THR A 268 4.39 -0.39 1.08
C THR A 268 5.31 -0.88 -0.02
N LEU A 269 6.57 -1.12 0.34
CA LEU A 269 7.50 -1.84 -0.51
C LEU A 269 7.09 -3.32 -0.56
N CYS A 270 6.95 -3.85 -1.77
CA CYS A 270 6.53 -5.23 -1.99
C CYS A 270 7.45 -5.93 -2.98
N TYR A 271 8.14 -6.96 -2.51
CA TYR A 271 9.06 -7.75 -3.31
C TYR A 271 8.72 -9.23 -3.17
N LEU A 272 8.54 -9.91 -4.30
CA LEU A 272 8.60 -11.37 -4.33
C LEU A 272 10.06 -11.79 -4.18
N THR A 273 10.33 -12.76 -3.32
CA THR A 273 11.68 -13.28 -3.07
C THR A 273 11.69 -14.81 -3.12
N LEU A 274 12.87 -15.42 -3.16
CA LEU A 274 12.97 -16.86 -2.93
C LEU A 274 12.76 -17.17 -1.44
N ALA A 275 12.06 -18.26 -1.15
CA ALA A 275 11.79 -18.66 0.21
C ALA A 275 13.08 -18.93 1.02
N GLY A 276 13.12 -18.45 2.26
CA GLY A 276 14.21 -18.70 3.21
C GLY A 276 15.52 -17.94 2.94
N GLN A 277 15.48 -16.79 2.25
CA GLN A 277 16.67 -15.98 1.97
C GLN A 277 16.97 -14.87 2.99
N PHE A 278 16.06 -14.59 3.91
CA PHE A 278 16.28 -13.59 4.95
C PHE A 278 16.96 -14.23 6.15
N ALA A 279 17.98 -13.56 6.66
CA ALA A 279 18.49 -13.84 8.00
C ALA A 279 17.41 -13.48 9.03
N ASP A 280 17.50 -14.10 10.20
CA ASP A 280 16.61 -13.75 11.31
C ASP A 280 16.73 -12.26 11.63
N SER A 281 15.59 -11.61 11.88
CA SER A 281 15.56 -10.21 12.28
C SER A 281 16.33 -10.04 13.57
N LYS A 282 17.18 -9.02 13.64
CA LYS A 282 17.86 -8.64 14.88
C LYS A 282 17.07 -7.52 15.54
N THR A 283 16.75 -7.71 16.81
CA THR A 283 16.20 -6.66 17.67
C THR A 283 17.37 -5.97 18.36
N TYR A 284 17.35 -4.65 18.40
CA TYR A 284 18.38 -3.85 19.06
C TYR A 284 17.77 -3.23 20.30
N GLU A 285 18.53 -3.21 21.39
CA GLU A 285 18.13 -2.51 22.61
C GLU A 285 18.32 -1.00 22.37
N GLU A 286 17.31 -0.21 22.74
CA GLU A 286 17.43 1.25 22.76
C GLU A 286 18.38 1.67 23.88
N SER A 287 19.19 2.70 23.63
CA SER A 287 19.98 3.34 24.68
C SER A 287 19.08 4.14 25.64
N GLU A 288 19.50 4.33 26.89
CA GLU A 288 18.77 5.14 27.88
C GLU A 288 18.44 6.55 27.34
N MET A 289 19.37 7.15 26.60
CA MET A 289 19.17 8.45 25.96
C MET A 289 18.09 8.42 24.87
N GLU A 290 17.99 7.35 24.08
CA GLU A 290 16.93 7.21 23.06
C GLU A 290 15.56 7.05 23.71
N ALA A 291 15.49 6.27 24.80
CA ALA A 291 14.28 6.14 25.62
C ALA A 291 13.86 7.48 26.23
N ASP A 292 14.79 8.23 26.82
CA ASP A 292 14.54 9.53 27.47
C ASP A 292 14.14 10.64 26.48
N CYS A 293 14.68 10.58 25.26
CA CYS A 293 14.34 11.53 24.18
C CYS A 293 13.07 11.14 23.42
N GLY A 294 12.36 10.10 23.87
CA GLY A 294 11.09 9.66 23.32
C GLY A 294 11.18 8.82 22.04
N GLY A 295 12.38 8.38 21.64
CA GLY A 295 12.64 7.51 20.50
C GLY A 295 12.19 8.09 19.15
N GLY A 296 13.07 8.13 18.16
CA GLY A 296 12.63 8.48 16.80
C GLY A 296 11.76 7.37 16.23
N VAL A 297 10.48 7.65 15.94
CA VAL A 297 9.59 6.67 15.28
C VAL A 297 9.89 6.62 13.78
N PHE A 298 10.75 5.67 13.36
CA PHE A 298 11.13 5.51 11.97
C PHE A 298 10.54 4.24 11.35
N ASP A 299 9.51 4.40 10.52
CA ASP A 299 9.07 3.37 9.58
C ASP A 299 9.80 3.58 8.25
N MET A 300 10.92 2.90 8.08
CA MET A 300 11.75 3.02 6.89
C MET A 300 12.00 1.67 6.27
N ALA A 301 11.81 1.58 4.96
CA ALA A 301 12.30 0.46 4.20
C ALA A 301 12.97 0.91 2.92
N GLN A 302 14.04 0.21 2.55
CA GLN A 302 14.78 0.50 1.35
C GLN A 302 15.18 -0.79 0.64
N ALA A 303 15.24 -0.70 -0.69
CA ALA A 303 15.70 -1.75 -1.56
C ALA A 303 16.88 -1.24 -2.36
N ILE A 304 18.04 -1.86 -2.18
CA ILE A 304 19.29 -1.43 -2.81
C ILE A 304 19.74 -2.54 -3.77
N PRO A 305 19.85 -2.29 -5.08
CA PRO A 305 20.28 -3.30 -6.03
C PRO A 305 21.77 -3.60 -5.83
N ILE A 306 22.13 -4.88 -5.82
CA ILE A 306 23.53 -5.30 -5.67
C ILE A 306 23.98 -5.92 -6.99
N LYS A 307 25.11 -5.42 -7.52
CA LYS A 307 25.77 -6.05 -8.67
C LYS A 307 26.29 -7.42 -8.23
N PRO A 308 25.77 -8.54 -8.78
CA PRO A 308 26.24 -9.85 -8.37
C PRO A 308 27.68 -10.06 -8.83
N LEU A 309 28.54 -10.53 -7.93
CA LEU A 309 29.88 -11.01 -8.27
C LEU A 309 29.75 -12.31 -9.08
N LYS A 310 29.58 -12.19 -10.41
CA LYS A 310 29.68 -13.28 -11.40
C LYS A 310 28.89 -14.57 -11.06
N ARG A 311 27.67 -14.47 -10.54
CA ARG A 311 26.83 -15.65 -10.32
C ARG A 311 26.11 -16.02 -11.62
N LYS A 312 26.32 -17.24 -12.14
CA LYS A 312 25.46 -17.78 -13.21
C LYS A 312 24.02 -17.77 -12.69
N GLY A 313 23.13 -17.10 -13.44
CA GLY A 313 21.72 -16.98 -13.07
C GLY A 313 21.11 -18.34 -12.82
N ASP A 314 20.41 -18.51 -11.69
CA ASP A 314 19.65 -19.72 -11.44
C ASP A 314 18.39 -19.68 -12.32
N ALA A 315 18.47 -20.38 -13.46
CA ALA A 315 17.36 -20.50 -14.40
C ALA A 315 16.10 -21.08 -13.72
N LYS A 316 16.28 -21.96 -12.72
CA LYS A 316 15.17 -22.55 -11.96
C LYS A 316 14.51 -21.50 -11.08
N ALA A 317 15.29 -20.66 -10.40
CA ALA A 317 14.76 -19.53 -9.64
C ALA A 317 13.99 -18.55 -10.54
N SER A 318 14.59 -18.16 -11.67
CA SER A 318 13.97 -17.26 -12.64
C SER A 318 12.66 -17.82 -13.19
N ASN A 319 12.60 -19.12 -13.45
CA ASN A 319 11.38 -19.81 -13.87
C ASN A 319 10.28 -19.78 -12.78
N ARG A 320 10.62 -19.83 -11.49
CA ARG A 320 9.63 -19.70 -10.40
C ARG A 320 8.99 -18.32 -10.39
N PHE A 321 9.80 -17.25 -10.48
CA PHE A 321 9.29 -15.88 -10.58
C PHE A 321 8.40 -15.73 -11.81
N ARG A 322 8.88 -16.13 -13.00
CA ARG A 322 8.09 -16.03 -14.24
C ARG A 322 6.77 -16.77 -14.13
N ARG A 323 6.78 -17.98 -13.56
CA ARG A 323 5.56 -18.76 -13.34
C ARG A 323 4.59 -18.03 -12.40
N ALA A 324 5.07 -17.49 -11.28
CA ALA A 324 4.22 -16.76 -10.34
C ALA A 324 3.64 -15.49 -10.98
N MET A 325 4.46 -14.69 -11.64
CA MET A 325 4.04 -13.46 -12.33
C MET A 325 2.97 -13.76 -13.39
N ASN A 326 3.18 -14.80 -14.21
CA ASN A 326 2.22 -15.16 -15.25
C ASN A 326 0.89 -15.69 -14.69
N ILE A 327 0.94 -16.56 -13.68
CA ILE A 327 -0.28 -17.16 -13.10
C ILE A 327 -1.08 -16.12 -12.31
N LEU A 328 -0.39 -15.27 -11.55
CA LEU A 328 -1.04 -14.23 -10.74
C LEU A 328 -1.36 -12.97 -11.55
N GLY A 329 -0.95 -12.89 -12.83
CA GLY A 329 -1.16 -11.71 -13.67
C GLY A 329 -0.50 -10.45 -13.10
N LEU A 330 0.72 -10.60 -12.57
CA LEU A 330 1.50 -9.52 -11.97
C LEU A 330 2.47 -8.94 -13.00
N GLU A 331 2.74 -7.65 -12.87
CA GLU A 331 3.79 -6.95 -13.61
C GLU A 331 4.85 -6.45 -12.64
N VAL A 332 6.08 -6.29 -13.15
CA VAL A 332 7.13 -5.62 -12.38
C VAL A 332 6.68 -4.18 -12.12
N TYR A 333 6.65 -3.79 -10.86
CA TYR A 333 6.23 -2.47 -10.45
C TYR A 333 7.18 -1.94 -9.40
N LEU A 334 7.80 -0.81 -9.69
CA LEU A 334 8.62 -0.06 -8.74
C LEU A 334 7.90 1.20 -8.34
N HIS A 335 7.75 1.39 -7.02
CA HIS A 335 7.16 2.62 -6.51
C HIS A 335 8.10 3.80 -6.84
N PRO A 336 7.59 4.96 -7.26
CA PRO A 336 8.43 6.11 -7.62
C PRO A 336 9.41 6.56 -6.54
N SER A 337 9.07 6.36 -5.26
CA SER A 337 9.96 6.58 -4.12
C SER A 337 11.22 5.70 -4.07
N GLN A 338 11.31 4.70 -4.94
CA GLN A 338 12.46 3.80 -4.99
C GLN A 338 13.36 4.07 -6.20
N ARG A 339 12.97 5.00 -7.08
CA ARG A 339 13.69 5.23 -8.35
C ARG A 339 15.12 5.70 -8.12
N SER A 340 15.30 6.65 -7.21
CA SER A 340 16.61 7.21 -6.84
C SER A 340 17.57 6.15 -6.29
N SER A 341 17.04 5.16 -5.57
CA SER A 341 17.83 4.10 -4.93
C SER A 341 18.24 2.95 -5.86
N LEU A 342 17.62 2.85 -7.05
CA LEU A 342 17.80 1.71 -7.96
C LEU A 342 18.68 2.01 -9.18
N VAL A 343 19.20 3.23 -9.30
CA VAL A 343 20.20 3.58 -10.32
C VAL A 343 21.50 2.85 -9.97
N LEU A 344 21.74 1.74 -10.64
CA LEU A 344 23.10 1.21 -10.71
C LEU A 344 23.89 2.20 -11.57
N PRO A 345 25.09 2.63 -11.17
CA PRO A 345 25.94 3.39 -12.07
C PRO A 345 26.15 2.51 -13.32
N ASP A 346 25.59 2.97 -14.43
CA ASP A 346 25.85 2.38 -15.74
C ASP A 346 27.33 2.56 -16.02
N HIS A 347 27.93 1.52 -16.60
CA HIS A 347 29.30 1.61 -17.08
C HIS A 347 29.33 2.66 -18.19
N GLU A 348 30.33 3.55 -18.14
CA GLU A 348 30.56 4.73 -18.98
C GLU A 348 30.80 4.45 -20.49
N ASP A 349 30.09 3.50 -21.11
CA ASP A 349 30.38 3.06 -22.49
C ASP A 349 29.31 3.42 -23.53
N ASP A 350 28.34 4.29 -23.22
CA ASP A 350 27.36 4.76 -24.22
C ASP A 350 27.02 6.26 -24.04
N ASP A 351 27.85 7.13 -24.62
CA ASP A 351 27.75 8.61 -24.60
C ASP A 351 26.53 9.18 -25.36
N ASN A 352 25.49 8.39 -25.63
CA ASN A 352 24.30 8.80 -26.39
C ASN A 352 22.99 8.54 -25.65
N VAL A 353 22.95 8.71 -24.33
CA VAL A 353 21.69 8.73 -23.60
C VAL A 353 21.13 10.15 -23.65
N GLU A 354 20.23 10.40 -24.62
CA GLU A 354 19.33 11.55 -24.58
C GLU A 354 18.67 11.61 -23.20
N ASP A 355 18.71 12.79 -22.56
CA ASP A 355 18.05 13.06 -21.28
C ASP A 355 16.63 12.47 -21.30
N PRO A 356 16.33 11.45 -20.46
CA PRO A 356 15.02 10.86 -20.44
C PRO A 356 14.07 11.88 -19.84
N LYS A 357 13.46 12.70 -20.71
CA LYS A 357 12.40 13.63 -20.33
C LYS A 357 11.41 12.89 -19.45
N GLU A 358 11.32 13.38 -18.21
CA GLU A 358 10.59 12.81 -17.09
C GLU A 358 9.15 12.47 -17.47
N ASN A 359 8.90 11.19 -17.78
CA ASN A 359 7.55 10.64 -17.66
C ASN A 359 7.36 10.30 -16.18
N CYS A 360 6.91 11.28 -15.40
CA CYS A 360 6.76 11.18 -13.95
C CYS A 360 5.94 9.94 -13.50
N ILE A 361 5.06 9.38 -14.34
CA ILE A 361 3.91 8.60 -13.83
C ILE A 361 3.82 7.18 -14.38
N ALA A 362 4.46 6.87 -15.50
CA ALA A 362 4.54 5.49 -15.94
C ALA A 362 5.72 4.78 -15.26
N GLY A 363 5.57 4.41 -13.98
CA GLY A 363 6.45 3.41 -13.34
C GLY A 363 6.57 2.09 -14.13
N LYS A 364 5.75 1.94 -15.18
CA LYS A 364 5.77 0.88 -16.18
C LYS A 364 6.95 0.91 -17.16
N SER A 365 7.50 2.06 -17.57
CA SER A 365 8.49 2.06 -18.67
C SER A 365 9.86 1.53 -18.22
N TRP A 366 10.37 2.01 -17.09
CA TRP A 366 11.69 1.60 -16.58
C TRP A 366 11.69 0.20 -15.97
N ALA A 367 10.60 -0.18 -15.29
CA ALA A 367 10.47 -1.52 -14.72
C ALA A 367 10.43 -2.64 -15.79
N ARG A 368 9.93 -2.34 -17.00
CA ARG A 368 9.84 -3.30 -18.11
C ARG A 368 11.17 -3.53 -18.84
N SER A 369 12.07 -2.56 -18.86
CA SER A 369 13.39 -2.69 -19.51
C SER A 369 14.42 -3.37 -18.60
N ALA A 370 14.21 -3.35 -17.28
CA ALA A 370 15.11 -3.97 -16.33
C ALA A 370 14.98 -5.51 -16.33
N ASN A 371 16.10 -6.21 -16.51
CA ASN A 371 16.18 -7.66 -16.33
C ASN A 371 15.91 -8.04 -14.86
N TRP A 372 14.71 -8.54 -14.57
CA TRP A 372 14.29 -9.11 -13.28
C TRP A 372 14.18 -10.65 -13.37
N PRO A 373 14.41 -11.41 -12.28
CA PRO A 373 14.71 -10.97 -10.91
C PRO A 373 16.14 -10.42 -10.72
N ARG A 374 16.36 -9.62 -9.67
CA ARG A 374 17.67 -9.03 -9.34
C ARG A 374 18.07 -9.31 -7.89
N LEU A 375 19.38 -9.31 -7.64
CA LEU A 375 19.90 -9.37 -6.28
C LEU A 375 19.72 -7.99 -5.62
N VAL A 376 19.01 -7.95 -4.51
CA VAL A 376 18.64 -6.73 -3.80
C VAL A 376 18.92 -6.90 -2.31
N LEU A 377 19.55 -5.91 -1.69
CA LEU A 377 19.56 -5.75 -0.24
C LEU A 377 18.27 -5.06 0.16
N LEU A 378 17.44 -5.78 0.91
CA LEU A 378 16.20 -5.28 1.47
C LEU A 378 16.45 -4.95 2.93
N VAL A 379 16.19 -3.70 3.30
CA VAL A 379 16.36 -3.18 4.66
C VAL A 379 15.00 -2.69 5.14
N LYS A 380 14.66 -3.03 6.39
CA LYS A 380 13.49 -2.54 7.11
C LYS A 380 13.91 -2.12 8.51
N CYS A 381 13.55 -0.91 8.89
CA CYS A 381 13.60 -0.40 10.25
C CYS A 381 12.16 -0.08 10.69
N GLY A 382 11.78 -0.50 11.90
CA GLY A 382 10.47 -0.19 12.47
C GLY A 382 10.28 -0.83 13.84
N PHE A 383 9.14 -0.55 14.49
CA PHE A 383 8.85 -1.08 15.82
C PHE A 383 8.46 -2.55 15.77
N GLY A 384 8.98 -3.32 16.73
CA GLY A 384 8.59 -4.71 16.92
C GLY A 384 7.19 -4.79 17.51
N GLY A 385 6.19 -5.06 16.66
CA GLY A 385 4.82 -5.39 17.08
C GLY A 385 4.67 -6.79 17.64
#